data_AF-A0A7S2QMM7-F1
#
_entry.id   AF-A0A7S2QMM7-F1
#
_cell.length_a   1.000
_cell.length_b   1.000
_cell.length_c   1.000
_cell.angle_alpha   90.00
_cell.angle_beta   90.00
_cell.angle_gamma   90.00
#
_symmetry.space_group_name_H-M   'P 1'
#
loop_
_entity.id
_entity.type
_entity.pdbx_description
1 polymer ?
#
loop_
_entity_poly.entity_id
_entity_poly.type
_entity_poly.pdbx_seq_one_letter_code
_entity_poly.pdbx_strand_id
1 'polypeptide(L)'
;ALVAGTAAAANAAAPPAAVPGTRPRVYVVWHKMSDLRIHDHEPLSRAHLAIPRLPVVHLHAFDPFWFGKTRIGGFPKTGALRAAFWIDCVAELRDSLRQRGQDLFVRHGCSAAEALQALAAEVDVARA
;
A
#
# COMPACT_ATOMS: atom_id res chain seq x y z
N ALA A 1 14.75 17.21 41.58
CA ALA A 1 14.50 16.00 40.76
C ALA A 1 13.95 16.49 39.42
N LEU A 2 14.73 16.61 38.33
CA LEU A 2 15.17 15.53 37.42
C LEU A 2 13.96 14.62 37.08
N VAL A 3 13.47 14.47 35.84
CA VAL A 3 14.17 14.28 34.56
C VAL A 3 13.30 14.74 33.38
N ALA A 4 13.97 15.25 32.35
CA ALA A 4 13.46 15.62 31.04
C ALA A 4 12.86 14.44 30.25
N GLY A 5 11.72 14.68 29.60
CA GLY A 5 11.18 13.82 28.54
C GLY A 5 11.33 14.54 27.20
N THR A 6 12.40 14.20 26.48
CA THR A 6 12.76 14.75 25.17
C THR A 6 11.75 14.31 24.10
N ALA A 7 11.03 15.28 23.52
CA ALA A 7 10.30 15.06 22.27
C ALA A 7 11.33 14.87 21.14
N ALA A 8 11.52 13.61 20.74
CA ALA A 8 12.36 13.26 19.60
C ALA A 8 11.73 13.85 18.32
N ALA A 9 12.33 14.94 17.82
CA ALA A 9 12.11 15.41 16.47
C ALA A 9 12.46 14.26 15.51
N ALA A 10 11.43 13.65 14.91
CA ALA A 10 11.62 12.72 13.81
C ALA A 10 12.22 13.51 12.65
N ASN A 11 13.51 13.29 12.44
CA ASN A 11 14.34 13.90 11.43
C ASN A 11 13.77 13.56 10.05
N ALA A 12 13.01 14.48 9.46
CA ALA A 12 12.59 14.42 8.07
C ALA A 12 13.83 14.67 7.19
N ALA A 13 14.67 13.65 7.06
CA ALA A 13 15.78 13.67 6.12
C ALA A 13 15.20 13.86 4.72
N ALA A 14 15.50 15.02 4.12
CA ALA A 14 15.20 15.29 2.72
C ALA A 14 15.71 14.14 1.85
N PRO A 15 14.92 13.64 0.88
CA PRO A 15 15.35 12.52 0.04
C PRO A 15 16.64 12.91 -0.69
N PRO A 16 17.65 12.00 -0.75
CA PRO A 16 18.86 12.27 -1.51
C PRO A 16 18.49 12.53 -2.98
N ALA A 17 19.08 13.58 -3.54
CA ALA A 17 18.85 14.01 -4.91
C ALA A 17 18.95 12.81 -5.87
N ALA A 18 17.86 12.55 -6.58
CA ALA A 18 17.76 11.43 -7.51
C ALA A 18 18.81 11.57 -8.62
N VAL A 19 19.68 10.57 -8.75
CA VAL A 19 20.61 10.46 -9.88
C VAL A 19 19.79 10.18 -11.14
N PRO A 20 19.85 11.02 -12.19
CA PRO A 20 19.09 10.80 -13.41
C PRO A 20 19.55 9.49 -14.08
N GLY A 21 18.61 8.54 -14.25
CA GLY A 21 18.84 7.25 -14.90
C GLY A 21 18.66 6.01 -14.01
N THR A 22 18.60 6.17 -12.68
CA THR A 22 18.41 5.04 -11.75
C THR A 22 16.96 4.99 -11.26
N ARG A 23 16.29 3.86 -11.46
CA ARG A 23 14.93 3.65 -10.94
C ARG A 23 14.93 3.54 -9.41
N PRO A 24 13.95 4.16 -8.75
CA PRO A 24 13.52 3.90 -7.39
C PRO A 24 13.79 2.51 -6.83
N ARG A 25 14.76 2.23 -5.95
CA ARG A 25 14.70 0.93 -5.24
C ARG A 25 13.67 1.04 -4.11
N VAL A 26 12.61 0.25 -4.17
CA VAL A 26 11.49 0.36 -3.22
C VAL A 26 11.00 -1.02 -2.77
N TYR A 27 10.39 -1.08 -1.59
CA TYR A 27 9.56 -2.21 -1.18
C TYR A 27 8.11 -1.94 -1.56
N VAL A 28 7.39 -2.98 -1.97
CA VAL A 28 5.97 -2.86 -2.33
C VAL A 28 5.15 -3.71 -1.37
N VAL A 29 4.15 -3.08 -0.74
CA VAL A 29 3.15 -3.76 0.10
C VAL A 29 1.82 -3.69 -0.62
N TRP A 30 1.35 -4.84 -1.10
CA TRP A 30 0.05 -4.96 -1.73
C TRP A 30 -1.03 -5.30 -0.71
N HIS A 31 -1.89 -4.32 -0.45
CA HIS A 31 -3.07 -4.46 0.39
C HIS A 31 -4.19 -5.12 -0.41
N LYS A 32 -4.54 -6.35 -0.04
CA LYS A 32 -5.66 -7.08 -0.66
C LYS A 32 -6.97 -6.63 -0.05
N MET A 33 -8.09 -6.88 -0.74
CA MET A 33 -9.44 -6.61 -0.20
C MET A 33 -9.66 -7.20 1.21
N SER A 34 -9.07 -8.36 1.52
CA SER A 34 -9.21 -9.04 2.81
C SER A 34 -8.26 -8.51 3.90
N ASP A 35 -7.28 -7.68 3.55
CA ASP A 35 -6.18 -7.29 4.43
C ASP A 35 -5.92 -5.77 4.33
N LEU A 36 -6.95 -4.99 4.66
CA LEU A 36 -6.91 -3.52 4.67
C LEU A 36 -6.61 -3.00 6.08
N ARG A 37 -5.48 -3.41 6.66
CA ARG A 37 -5.08 -3.03 8.03
C ARG A 37 -3.61 -2.64 8.10
N ILE A 38 -3.29 -1.72 9.01
CA ILE A 38 -1.92 -1.31 9.31
C ILE A 38 -1.39 -2.05 10.54
N HIS A 39 -2.25 -2.22 11.55
CA HIS A 39 -1.91 -2.91 12.78
C HIS A 39 -1.85 -4.42 12.53
N ASP A 40 -0.83 -5.07 13.10
CA ASP A 40 -0.61 -6.51 12.97
C ASP A 40 -0.60 -6.99 11.50
N HIS A 41 0.00 -6.18 10.62
CA HIS A 41 0.18 -6.51 9.21
C HIS A 41 1.63 -6.87 8.95
N GLU A 42 1.93 -8.17 9.04
CA GLU A 42 3.28 -8.73 8.94
C GLU A 42 4.04 -8.29 7.67
N PRO A 43 3.46 -8.28 6.45
CA PRO A 43 4.13 -7.77 5.25
C PRO A 43 4.55 -6.30 5.36
N LEU A 44 3.73 -5.47 6.00
CA LEU A 44 4.03 -4.06 6.21
C LEU A 44 5.17 -3.89 7.21
N SER A 45 5.14 -4.63 8.31
CA SER A 45 6.23 -4.66 9.29
C SER A 45 7.54 -5.13 8.64
N ARG A 46 7.49 -6.20 7.85
CA ARG A 46 8.66 -6.74 7.14
C ARG A 46 9.27 -5.72 6.19
N ALA A 47 8.45 -5.05 5.37
CA ALA A 47 8.93 -4.02 4.44
C ALA A 47 9.61 -2.84 5.15
N HIS A 48 9.11 -2.43 6.32
CA HIS A 48 9.68 -1.30 7.08
C HIS A 48 10.91 -1.68 7.92
N LEU A 49 11.04 -2.94 8.29
CA LEU A 49 12.17 -3.47 9.08
C LEU A 49 13.27 -4.08 8.22
N ALA A 50 13.03 -4.29 6.93
CA ALA A 50 13.99 -4.87 6.01
C ALA A 50 15.25 -4.01 5.85
N ILE A 51 16.35 -4.71 5.55
CA ILE A 51 17.67 -4.11 5.30
C ILE A 51 18.04 -4.44 3.85
N PRO A 52 18.39 -3.44 3.01
CA PRO A 52 18.55 -2.02 3.31
C PRO A 52 17.21 -1.29 3.57
N ARG A 53 17.23 -0.19 4.33
CA ARG A 53 16.07 0.68 4.49
C ARG A 53 15.75 1.36 3.16
N LEU A 54 14.63 1.01 2.55
CA LEU A 54 14.13 1.56 1.30
C LEU A 54 12.73 2.18 1.50
N PRO A 55 12.32 3.13 0.64
CA PRO A 55 10.95 3.61 0.62
C PRO A 55 9.95 2.46 0.42
N VAL A 56 8.81 2.52 1.12
CA VAL A 56 7.73 1.54 1.00
C VAL A 56 6.58 2.15 0.21
N VAL A 57 6.15 1.47 -0.84
CA VAL A 57 4.99 1.84 -1.66
C VAL A 57 3.82 0.95 -1.27
N HIS A 58 2.74 1.56 -0.81
CA HIS A 58 1.49 0.88 -0.54
C HIS A 58 0.60 0.87 -1.78
N LEU A 59 0.20 -0.32 -2.23
CA LEU A 59 -0.64 -0.50 -3.41
C LEU A 59 -1.96 -1.17 -3.02
N HIS A 60 -3.06 -0.64 -3.53
CA HIS A 60 -4.35 -1.31 -3.56
C HIS A 60 -4.93 -1.26 -4.98
N ALA A 61 -5.49 -2.36 -5.46
CA ALA A 61 -6.12 -2.43 -6.77
C ALA A 61 -7.54 -3.00 -6.64
N PHE A 62 -8.52 -2.25 -7.15
CA PHE A 62 -9.89 -2.70 -7.33
C PHE A 62 -9.96 -3.63 -8.54
N ASP A 63 -9.64 -4.91 -8.32
CA ASP A 63 -9.57 -5.90 -9.39
C ASP A 63 -10.96 -6.19 -9.97
N PRO A 64 -11.16 -6.03 -11.29
CA PRO A 64 -12.42 -6.37 -11.99
C PRO A 64 -12.92 -7.79 -11.72
N PHE A 65 -12.01 -8.72 -11.38
CA PHE A 65 -12.35 -10.09 -11.00
C PHE A 65 -13.42 -10.17 -9.90
N TRP A 66 -13.41 -9.23 -8.95
CA TRP A 66 -14.35 -9.20 -7.81
C TRP A 66 -15.72 -8.61 -8.16
N PHE A 67 -15.82 -7.85 -9.26
CA PHE A 67 -17.07 -7.24 -9.71
C PHE A 67 -17.80 -8.08 -10.77
N GLY A 68 -17.22 -9.22 -11.18
CA GLY A 68 -17.85 -10.17 -12.09
C GLY A 68 -18.95 -11.02 -11.45
N LYS A 69 -19.44 -12.01 -12.20
CA LYS A 69 -20.46 -12.97 -11.76
C LYS A 69 -19.83 -14.24 -11.17
N THR A 70 -20.53 -14.88 -10.23
CA THR A 70 -20.16 -16.20 -9.71
C THR A 70 -20.27 -17.23 -10.82
N ARG A 71 -19.35 -18.21 -10.83
CA ARG A 71 -19.32 -19.26 -11.85
C ARG A 71 -20.59 -20.10 -11.83
N ILE A 72 -21.16 -20.31 -10.64
CA ILE A 72 -22.39 -21.07 -10.42
C ILE A 72 -23.48 -20.05 -10.05
N GLY A 73 -24.60 -20.08 -10.77
CA GLY A 73 -25.78 -19.25 -10.49
C GLY A 73 -25.75 -17.82 -11.04
N GLY A 74 -24.61 -17.32 -11.53
CA GLY A 74 -24.54 -16.02 -12.21
C GLY A 74 -24.82 -14.80 -11.34
N PHE A 75 -24.77 -14.95 -10.01
CA PHE A 75 -24.94 -13.86 -9.06
C PHE A 75 -23.73 -12.92 -9.06
N PRO A 76 -23.87 -11.65 -8.71
CA PRO A 76 -22.72 -10.76 -8.52
C PRO A 76 -21.78 -11.32 -7.43
N LYS A 77 -20.48 -11.44 -7.71
CA LYS A 77 -19.49 -11.86 -6.71
C LYS A 77 -19.41 -10.87 -5.54
N THR A 78 -19.53 -9.58 -5.86
CA THR A 78 -19.56 -8.50 -4.89
C THR A 78 -20.85 -7.72 -5.08
N GLY A 79 -21.73 -7.76 -4.07
CA GLY A 79 -22.94 -6.93 -4.05
C GLY A 79 -22.63 -5.47 -3.75
N ALA A 80 -23.59 -4.58 -4.04
CA ALA A 80 -23.42 -3.13 -3.86
C ALA A 80 -23.04 -2.73 -2.43
N LEU A 81 -23.64 -3.36 -1.41
CA LEU A 81 -23.34 -3.08 0.00
C LEU A 81 -21.88 -3.40 0.35
N ARG A 82 -21.36 -4.54 -0.15
CA ARG A 82 -19.96 -4.94 0.07
C ARG A 82 -19.00 -4.04 -0.70
N ALA A 83 -19.37 -3.58 -1.90
CA ALA A 83 -18.57 -2.65 -2.67
C ALA A 83 -18.47 -1.28 -1.97
N ALA A 84 -19.58 -0.76 -1.44
CA ALA A 84 -19.58 0.47 -0.64
C ALA A 84 -18.68 0.34 0.59
N PHE A 85 -18.86 -0.72 1.39
CA PHE A 85 -18.02 -0.99 2.56
C PHE A 85 -16.54 -1.10 2.20
N TRP A 86 -16.22 -1.75 1.07
CA TRP A 86 -14.83 -1.85 0.61
C TRP A 86 -14.24 -0.47 0.27
N ILE A 87 -14.99 0.39 -0.42
CA ILE A 87 -14.54 1.76 -0.72
C ILE A 87 -14.26 2.52 0.58
N ASP A 88 -15.16 2.43 1.57
CA ASP A 88 -15.00 3.08 2.87
C ASP A 88 -13.75 2.58 3.61
N CYS A 89 -13.51 1.26 3.62
CA CYS A 89 -12.29 0.69 4.22
C CYS A 89 -11.00 1.15 3.53
N VAL A 90 -11.02 1.29 2.20
CA VAL A 90 -9.85 1.76 1.44
C VAL A 90 -9.59 3.25 1.72
N ALA A 91 -10.64 4.05 1.82
CA ALA A 91 -10.53 5.46 2.21
C ALA A 91 -9.92 5.61 3.61
N GLU A 92 -10.43 4.86 4.59
CA GLU A 92 -9.92 4.89 5.97
C GLU A 92 -8.46 4.40 6.06
N LEU A 93 -8.10 3.35 5.31
CA LEU A 93 -6.71 2.87 5.23
C LEU A 93 -5.78 3.96 4.66
N ARG A 94 -6.22 4.65 3.61
CA ARG A 94 -5.46 5.73 2.99
C ARG A 94 -5.22 6.88 3.98
N ASP A 95 -6.26 7.30 4.70
CA ASP A 95 -6.15 8.38 5.68
C ASP A 95 -5.26 7.97 6.87
N SER A 96 -5.38 6.72 7.31
CA SER A 96 -4.49 6.16 8.34
C SER A 96 -3.02 6.12 7.92
N LEU A 97 -2.73 5.86 6.64
CA LEU A 97 -1.37 5.92 6.07
C LEU A 97 -0.86 7.37 5.97
N ARG A 98 -1.72 8.30 5.56
CA ARG A 98 -1.40 9.74 5.46
C ARG A 98 -1.06 10.36 6.80
N GLN A 99 -1.77 9.99 7.86
CA GLN A 99 -1.43 10.39 9.23
C GLN A 99 -0.02 9.93 9.66
N ARG A 100 0.53 8.90 9.01
CA ARG A 100 1.89 8.37 9.25
C ARG A 100 2.91 8.86 8.21
N GLY A 101 2.56 9.82 7.36
CA GLY A 101 3.43 10.38 6.34
C GLY A 101 3.60 9.53 5.07
N GLN A 102 2.69 8.59 4.82
CA GLN A 102 2.69 7.73 3.63
C GLN A 102 1.39 7.90 2.83
N ASP A 103 1.28 7.41 1.60
CA ASP A 103 0.02 7.41 0.86
C ASP A 103 -0.28 6.02 0.29
N LEU A 104 -1.56 5.76 0.02
CA LEU A 104 -2.03 4.54 -0.62
C LEU A 104 -2.22 4.79 -2.12
N PHE A 105 -1.49 4.05 -2.94
CA PHE A 105 -1.68 4.08 -4.38
C PHE A 105 -2.85 3.16 -4.77
N VAL A 106 -3.96 3.77 -5.17
CA VAL A 106 -5.19 3.06 -5.52
C VAL A 106 -5.34 2.99 -7.04
N ARG A 107 -5.53 1.78 -7.57
CA ARG A 107 -5.80 1.53 -8.99
C ARG A 107 -7.21 0.96 -9.17
N HIS A 108 -7.85 1.33 -10.28
CA HIS A 108 -9.16 0.83 -10.68
C HIS A 108 -9.15 0.44 -12.15
N GLY A 109 -10.00 -0.51 -12.53
CA GLY A 109 -10.17 -0.90 -13.93
C GLY A 109 -9.05 -1.76 -14.51
N CYS A 110 -8.08 -2.18 -13.69
CA CYS A 110 -7.06 -3.16 -14.05
C CYS A 110 -6.93 -4.22 -12.95
N SER A 111 -6.43 -5.39 -13.33
CA SER A 111 -6.11 -6.45 -12.37
C SER A 111 -4.98 -6.04 -11.44
N ALA A 112 -4.90 -6.69 -10.28
CA ALA A 112 -3.77 -6.45 -9.36
C ALA A 112 -2.40 -6.77 -10.02
N ALA A 113 -2.38 -7.75 -10.93
CA ALA A 113 -1.18 -8.12 -11.68
C ALA A 113 -0.73 -6.99 -12.62
N GLU A 114 -1.66 -6.41 -13.40
CA GLU A 114 -1.36 -5.27 -14.28
C GLU A 114 -0.92 -4.04 -13.48
N ALA A 115 -1.56 -3.77 -12.34
CA ALA A 115 -1.14 -2.69 -11.45
C ALA A 115 0.30 -2.88 -10.93
N LEU A 116 0.66 -4.10 -10.54
CA LEU A 116 2.02 -4.44 -10.11
C LEU A 116 3.04 -4.37 -11.25
N GLN A 117 2.69 -4.83 -12.45
CA GLN A 117 3.54 -4.75 -13.64
C GLN A 117 3.80 -3.29 -14.03
N ALA A 118 2.77 -2.45 -14.03
CA ALA A 118 2.91 -1.02 -14.28
C ALA A 118 3.85 -0.37 -13.26
N LEU A 119 3.70 -0.70 -11.97
CA LEU A 119 4.60 -0.22 -10.94
C LEU A 119 6.05 -0.67 -11.19
N ALA A 120 6.26 -1.96 -11.48
CA ALA A 120 7.60 -2.51 -11.76
C ALA A 120 8.27 -1.92 -13.03
N ALA A 121 7.50 -1.31 -13.93
CA ALA A 121 8.05 -0.57 -15.06
C ALA A 121 8.68 0.78 -14.65
N GLU A 122 8.22 1.37 -13.54
CA GLU A 122 8.66 2.68 -13.04
C GLU A 122 9.72 2.57 -11.95
N VAL A 123 9.67 1.51 -11.11
CA VAL A 123 10.55 1.33 -9.95
C VAL A 123 11.25 -0.03 -9.95
N ASP A 124 12.39 -0.12 -9.25
CA ASP A 124 13.07 -1.38 -8.95
C ASP A 124 12.50 -1.97 -7.65
N VAL A 125 11.74 -3.06 -7.76
CA VAL A 125 11.10 -3.71 -6.61
C VAL A 125 12.11 -4.61 -5.89
N ALA A 126 12.51 -4.18 -4.70
CA ALA A 126 13.41 -4.93 -3.85
C ALA A 126 12.70 -6.09 -3.12
N ARG A 127 13.47 -7.12 -2.78
CA ARG A 127 13.01 -8.25 -1.96
C ARG A 127 13.31 -7.96 -0.48
N ALA A 128 12.28 -8.00 0.34
CA ALA A 128 12.34 -7.87 1.80
C ALA A 128 12.56 -9.23 2.47
#